data_AF-A0A951UWB1-F1
#
_entry.id   AF-A0A951UWB1-F1
#
_cell.length_a   1.000
_cell.length_b   1.000
_cell.length_c   1.000
_cell.angle_alpha   90.00
_cell.angle_beta   90.00
_cell.angle_gamma   90.00
#
_symmetry.space_group_name_H-M   'P 1'
#
loop_
_entity.id
_entity.type
_entity.pdbx_description
1 polymer ?
#
loop_
_entity_poly.entity_id
_entity_poly.type
_entity_poly.pdbx_seq_one_letter_code
_entity_poly.pdbx_strand_id
1 'polypeptide(L)'
;MDKLLPLATDILCEVASFEDVDKVLIRACVKILRSQMGEQIQDLTPWKTWLQARRTLIWFPTYEAIYQALLSAITLLELKQQYREGFYHPAPVLFKAYTSELYQFDLAYRHFIVASDAAQGDILKRELIDDIENLYTQWFLDGLGGAWSDSLGEKWELAGVSCQTRFYRECPS
;
A
#
# COMPACT_ATOMS: atom_id res chain seq x y z
N MET A 1 31.44 -8.30 -8.59
CA MET A 1 30.59 -7.14 -8.95
C MET A 1 29.80 -6.79 -7.69
N ASP A 2 30.50 -6.38 -6.63
CA ASP A 2 29.99 -6.45 -5.24
C ASP A 2 30.64 -5.37 -4.34
N LYS A 3 30.88 -4.18 -4.91
CA LYS A 3 31.65 -3.10 -4.26
C LYS A 3 30.83 -1.86 -3.89
N LEU A 4 29.52 -1.83 -4.19
CA LEU A 4 28.65 -0.68 -3.91
C LEU A 4 27.95 -0.75 -2.54
N LEU A 5 28.20 -1.83 -1.77
CA LEU A 5 27.45 -2.16 -0.56
C LEU A 5 27.72 -1.32 0.71
N PRO A 6 28.63 -0.33 0.75
CA PRO A 6 28.63 0.63 1.85
C PRO A 6 28.35 2.08 1.41
N LEU A 7 27.81 2.33 0.21
CA LEU A 7 27.35 3.69 -0.10
C LEU A 7 25.96 3.94 0.50
N ALA A 8 25.85 5.07 1.19
CA ALA A 8 24.59 5.53 1.76
C ALA A 8 23.59 5.80 0.62
N THR A 9 22.33 5.40 0.82
CA THR A 9 21.28 5.40 -0.22
C THR A 9 21.01 6.78 -0.81
N ASP A 10 21.25 7.83 -0.03
CA ASP A 10 21.23 9.25 -0.42
C ASP A 10 22.21 9.56 -1.56
N ILE A 11 23.45 9.04 -1.52
CA ILE A 11 24.46 9.28 -2.57
C ILE A 11 24.07 8.52 -3.85
N LEU A 12 23.53 7.31 -3.70
CA LEU A 12 23.12 6.49 -4.84
C LEU A 12 21.94 7.13 -5.59
N CYS A 13 21.07 7.89 -4.90
CA CYS A 13 19.94 8.59 -5.51
C CYS A 13 20.34 9.61 -6.57
N GLU A 14 21.52 10.20 -6.46
CA GLU A 14 22.01 11.21 -7.41
C GLU A 14 22.64 10.61 -8.67
N VAL A 15 23.02 9.33 -8.63
CA VAL A 15 23.66 8.64 -9.76
C VAL A 15 22.61 8.03 -10.68
N ALA A 16 22.51 8.53 -11.91
CA ALA A 16 21.53 8.07 -12.92
C ALA A 16 22.15 7.18 -14.02
N SER A 17 23.48 7.09 -14.09
CA SER A 17 24.18 6.55 -15.26
C SER A 17 24.22 5.02 -15.32
N PHE A 18 24.06 4.33 -14.18
CA PHE A 18 24.27 2.88 -14.09
C PHE A 18 23.00 2.14 -13.64
N GLU A 19 22.59 1.12 -14.40
CA GLU A 19 21.45 0.26 -14.11
C GLU A 19 21.56 -0.45 -12.74
N ASP A 20 22.79 -0.79 -12.33
CA ASP A 20 23.04 -1.44 -11.03
C ASP A 20 22.59 -0.58 -9.84
N VAL A 21 22.53 0.74 -10.00
CA VAL A 21 22.05 1.66 -8.97
C VAL A 21 20.56 1.44 -8.72
N ASP A 22 19.74 1.35 -9.77
CA ASP A 22 18.31 1.04 -9.67
C ASP A 22 18.09 -0.33 -8.99
N LYS A 23 18.87 -1.35 -9.38
CA LYS A 23 18.78 -2.68 -8.75
C LYS A 23 19.13 -2.65 -7.26
N VAL A 24 20.15 -1.90 -6.85
CA VAL A 24 20.52 -1.75 -5.43
C VAL A 24 19.45 -0.97 -4.67
N LEU A 25 18.94 0.12 -5.24
CA LEU A 25 17.90 0.95 -4.65
C LEU A 25 16.62 0.13 -4.40
N ILE A 26 16.18 -0.63 -5.39
CA ILE A 26 15.01 -1.51 -5.27
C ILE A 26 15.20 -2.52 -4.15
N ARG A 27 16.34 -3.24 -4.14
CA ARG A 27 16.62 -4.25 -3.09
C ARG A 27 16.68 -3.63 -1.69
N ALA A 28 17.26 -2.45 -1.58
CA ALA A 28 17.33 -1.71 -0.32
C ALA A 28 15.92 -1.27 0.13
N CYS A 29 15.09 -0.77 -0.79
CA CYS A 29 13.71 -0.39 -0.52
C CYS A 29 12.90 -1.61 -0.02
N VAL A 30 12.94 -2.73 -0.75
CA VAL A 30 12.28 -3.98 -0.35
C VAL A 30 12.71 -4.39 1.07
N LYS A 31 14.02 -4.35 1.38
CA LYS A 31 14.51 -4.70 2.70
C LYS A 31 13.96 -3.79 3.80
N ILE A 32 13.91 -2.47 3.54
CA ILE A 32 13.34 -1.51 4.47
C ILE A 32 11.84 -1.80 4.66
N LEU A 33 11.06 -1.92 3.59
CA LEU A 33 9.61 -2.16 3.68
C LEU A 33 9.30 -3.40 4.51
N ARG A 34 10.01 -4.51 4.27
CA ARG A 34 9.83 -5.74 5.04
C ARG A 34 10.16 -5.58 6.52
N SER A 35 11.21 -4.82 6.86
CA SER A 35 11.54 -4.54 8.26
C SER A 35 10.52 -3.64 8.96
N GLN A 36 9.70 -2.91 8.19
CA GLN A 36 8.71 -1.95 8.67
C GLN A 36 7.29 -2.55 8.73
N MET A 37 7.11 -3.86 8.48
CA MET A 37 5.80 -4.53 8.58
C MET A 37 5.28 -4.68 10.02
N GLY A 38 6.08 -4.29 11.02
CA GLY A 38 5.71 -4.30 12.44
C GLY A 38 4.81 -3.13 12.86
N GLU A 39 4.71 -2.91 14.17
CA GLU A 39 3.80 -1.90 14.75
C GLU A 39 4.29 -0.45 14.60
N GLN A 40 5.61 -0.21 14.62
CA GLN A 40 6.17 1.13 14.50
C GLN A 40 6.82 1.32 13.15
N ILE A 41 6.12 2.04 12.27
CA ILE A 41 6.58 2.37 10.92
C ILE A 41 7.36 3.69 11.01
N GLN A 42 8.63 3.65 10.60
CA GLN A 42 9.46 4.85 10.47
C GLN A 42 9.03 5.68 9.26
N ASP A 43 9.45 6.93 9.21
CA ASP A 43 9.12 7.82 8.09
C ASP A 43 9.69 7.29 6.76
N LEU A 44 8.78 6.98 5.82
CA LEU A 44 9.10 6.49 4.47
C LEU A 44 9.11 7.62 3.42
N THR A 45 8.90 8.88 3.82
CA THR A 45 8.96 10.06 2.94
C THR A 45 10.26 10.13 2.12
N PRO A 46 11.45 9.82 2.67
CA PRO A 46 12.69 9.79 1.88
C PRO A 46 12.61 8.78 0.73
N TRP A 47 12.14 7.56 1.00
CA TRP A 47 11.99 6.53 -0.02
C TRP A 47 11.00 6.94 -1.10
N LYS A 48 9.84 7.47 -0.72
CA LYS A 48 8.84 7.96 -1.67
C LYS A 48 9.41 9.03 -2.59
N THR A 49 10.15 9.99 -2.03
CA THR A 49 10.81 11.07 -2.78
C THR A 49 11.87 10.52 -3.73
N TRP A 50 12.72 9.62 -3.25
CA TRP A 50 13.77 9.00 -4.06
C TRP A 50 13.20 8.21 -5.23
N LEU A 51 12.21 7.35 -4.99
CA LEU A 51 11.56 6.57 -6.04
C LEU A 51 10.84 7.46 -7.07
N GLN A 52 10.22 8.56 -6.62
CA GLN A 52 9.59 9.53 -7.53
C GLN A 52 10.62 10.28 -8.39
N ALA A 53 11.77 10.65 -7.82
CA ALA A 53 12.85 11.31 -8.56
C ALA A 53 13.41 10.42 -9.68
N ARG A 54 13.34 9.09 -9.55
CA ARG A 54 13.77 8.15 -10.59
C ARG A 54 12.92 8.18 -11.85
N ARG A 55 11.68 8.66 -11.80
CA ARG A 55 10.73 8.63 -12.94
C ARG A 55 11.23 9.33 -14.21
N THR A 56 12.19 10.24 -14.08
CA THR A 56 12.76 10.99 -15.20
C THR A 56 14.07 10.42 -15.73
N LEU A 57 14.57 9.31 -15.15
CA LEU A 57 15.87 8.75 -15.46
C LEU A 57 15.81 7.65 -16.52
N ILE A 58 16.97 7.42 -17.15
CA ILE A 58 17.11 6.54 -18.31
C ILE A 58 16.70 5.08 -18.08
N TRP A 59 16.87 4.57 -16.86
CA TRP A 59 16.56 3.17 -16.51
C TRP A 59 15.14 2.98 -15.97
N PHE A 60 14.39 4.07 -15.74
CA PHE A 60 13.03 3.99 -15.20
C PHE A 60 12.09 3.12 -16.04
N PRO A 61 12.04 3.21 -17.39
CA PRO A 61 11.11 2.39 -18.18
C PRO A 61 11.31 0.88 -17.97
N THR A 62 12.54 0.44 -17.68
CA THR A 62 12.85 -0.97 -17.40
C THR A 62 12.28 -1.43 -16.05
N TYR A 63 12.22 -0.52 -15.08
CA TYR A 63 11.85 -0.81 -13.68
C TYR A 63 10.53 -0.16 -13.24
N GLU A 64 9.78 0.41 -14.18
CA GLU A 64 8.59 1.21 -13.90
C GLU A 64 7.59 0.44 -13.04
N ALA A 65 7.26 -0.79 -13.44
CA ALA A 65 6.33 -1.65 -12.71
C ALA A 65 6.81 -1.91 -11.28
N ILE A 66 8.11 -2.16 -11.09
CA ILE A 66 8.69 -2.36 -9.75
C ILE A 66 8.57 -1.09 -8.91
N TYR A 67 8.89 0.07 -9.48
CA TYR A 67 8.77 1.34 -8.77
C TYR A 67 7.33 1.67 -8.40
N GLN A 68 6.37 1.38 -9.26
CA GLN A 68 4.94 1.53 -8.98
C GLN A 68 4.49 0.59 -7.84
N ALA A 69 4.96 -0.65 -7.84
CA ALA A 69 4.68 -1.59 -6.74
C ALA A 69 5.25 -1.06 -5.42
N LEU A 70 6.53 -0.67 -5.38
CA LEU A 70 7.16 -0.14 -4.17
C LEU A 70 6.45 1.12 -3.63
N LEU A 71 6.06 2.06 -4.50
CA LEU A 71 5.31 3.25 -4.10
C LEU A 71 3.93 2.90 -3.52
N SER A 72 3.27 1.89 -4.06
CA SER A 72 1.98 1.40 -3.57
C SER A 72 2.13 0.72 -2.20
N ALA A 73 3.20 -0.06 -2.00
CA ALA A 73 3.55 -0.66 -0.72
C ALA A 73 3.87 0.40 0.36
N ILE A 74 4.64 1.44 0.01
CA ILE A 74 4.88 2.59 0.90
C ILE A 74 3.55 3.24 1.30
N THR A 75 2.66 3.46 0.34
CA THR A 75 1.34 4.06 0.61
C THR A 75 0.52 3.22 1.59
N LEU A 76 0.50 1.89 1.43
CA LEU A 76 -0.18 1.00 2.38
C LEU A 76 0.38 1.08 3.80
N LEU A 77 1.70 1.19 3.94
CA LEU A 77 2.34 1.35 5.25
C LEU A 77 2.06 2.72 5.88
N GLU A 78 2.09 3.80 5.09
CA GLU A 78 1.70 5.14 5.56
C GLU A 78 0.26 5.13 6.07
N LEU A 79 -0.66 4.48 5.34
CA LEU A 79 -2.06 4.32 5.76
C LEU A 79 -2.17 3.47 7.04
N LYS A 80 -1.45 2.34 7.13
CA LYS A 80 -1.41 1.52 8.35
C LYS A 80 -0.95 2.32 9.56
N GLN A 81 0.07 3.16 9.40
CA GLN A 81 0.57 4.04 10.46
C GLN A 81 -0.48 5.09 10.87
N GLN A 82 -1.20 5.66 9.90
CA GLN A 82 -2.29 6.62 10.16
C GLN A 82 -3.42 5.98 10.97
N TYR A 83 -3.77 4.72 10.69
CA TYR A 83 -4.83 3.97 11.37
C TYR A 83 -4.31 2.95 12.37
N ARG A 84 -3.16 3.21 13.02
CA ARG A 84 -2.53 2.27 13.95
C ARG A 84 -3.42 1.85 15.13
N GLU A 85 -4.35 2.72 15.54
CA GLU A 85 -5.31 2.48 16.62
C GLU A 85 -6.49 1.58 16.18
N GLY A 86 -6.53 1.17 14.91
CA GLY A 86 -7.59 0.36 14.31
C GLY A 86 -8.78 1.18 13.80
N PHE A 87 -9.93 0.52 13.65
CA PHE A 87 -11.10 1.05 12.94
C PHE A 87 -12.35 1.21 13.82
N TYR A 88 -12.19 1.18 15.15
CA TYR A 88 -13.30 1.16 16.11
C TYR A 88 -14.07 2.48 16.14
N HIS A 89 -15.12 2.57 15.34
CA HIS A 89 -16.02 3.71 15.27
C HIS A 89 -17.48 3.26 15.08
N PRO A 90 -18.47 4.07 15.51
CA PRO A 90 -19.87 3.83 15.19
C PRO A 90 -20.11 3.75 13.68
N ALA A 91 -21.09 2.95 13.24
CA ALA A 91 -21.32 2.65 11.83
C ALA A 91 -21.42 3.89 10.91
N PRO A 92 -22.12 5.00 11.28
CA PRO A 92 -22.16 6.19 10.42
C PRO A 92 -20.80 6.88 10.26
N VAL A 93 -19.97 6.86 11.30
CA VAL A 93 -18.61 7.43 11.28
C VAL A 93 -17.71 6.53 10.44
N LEU A 94 -17.81 5.21 10.63
CA LEU A 94 -17.05 4.22 9.86
C LEU A 94 -17.38 4.28 8.37
N PHE A 95 -18.67 4.43 8.02
CA PHE A 95 -19.11 4.62 6.65
C PHE A 95 -18.49 5.86 6.01
N LYS A 96 -18.55 7.00 6.72
CA LYS A 96 -17.95 8.24 6.25
C LYS A 96 -16.43 8.08 6.05
N ALA A 97 -15.73 7.54 7.05
CA ALA A 97 -14.30 7.27 6.99
C ALA A 97 -13.95 6.36 5.80
N TYR A 98 -14.77 5.36 5.52
CA TYR A 98 -14.57 4.49 4.37
C TYR A 98 -14.67 5.25 3.04
N THR A 99 -15.72 6.05 2.87
CA THR A 99 -15.92 6.83 1.63
C THR A 99 -14.91 7.96 1.44
N SER A 100 -14.29 8.45 2.50
CA SER A 100 -13.32 9.55 2.42
C SER A 100 -11.87 9.07 2.35
N GLU A 101 -11.52 8.02 3.07
CA GLU A 101 -10.12 7.67 3.32
C GLU A 101 -9.84 6.16 3.28
N LEU A 102 -10.63 5.29 3.92
CA LEU A 102 -10.26 3.87 4.02
C LEU A 102 -10.29 3.14 2.67
N TYR A 103 -11.04 3.63 1.67
CA TYR A 103 -10.98 3.10 0.30
C TYR A 103 -9.56 3.18 -0.30
N GLN A 104 -8.69 4.05 0.22
CA GLN A 104 -7.32 4.18 -0.26
C GLN A 104 -6.49 2.93 0.02
N PHE A 105 -6.81 2.14 1.05
CA PHE A 105 -6.19 0.83 1.26
C PHE A 105 -6.50 -0.11 0.10
N ASP A 106 -7.77 -0.20 -0.30
CA ASP A 106 -8.20 -1.04 -1.43
C ASP A 106 -7.55 -0.58 -2.74
N LEU A 107 -7.45 0.74 -2.95
CA LEU A 107 -6.80 1.31 -4.13
C LEU A 107 -5.30 0.99 -4.17
N ALA A 108 -4.59 1.24 -3.07
CA ALA A 108 -3.15 1.02 -2.98
C ALA A 108 -2.80 -0.46 -3.09
N TYR A 109 -3.59 -1.35 -2.49
CA TYR A 109 -3.43 -2.79 -2.64
C TYR A 109 -3.61 -3.26 -4.09
N ARG A 110 -4.67 -2.82 -4.77
CA ARG A 110 -4.88 -3.19 -6.19
C ARG A 110 -3.76 -2.67 -7.09
N HIS A 111 -3.29 -1.44 -6.87
CA HIS A 111 -2.14 -0.92 -7.60
C HIS A 111 -0.87 -1.74 -7.33
N PHE A 112 -0.65 -2.16 -6.09
CA PHE A 112 0.47 -3.02 -5.74
C PHE A 112 0.43 -4.36 -6.48
N ILE A 113 -0.72 -5.05 -6.49
CA ILE A 113 -0.88 -6.35 -7.17
C ILE A 113 -0.66 -6.20 -8.68
N VAL A 114 -1.35 -5.25 -9.33
CA VAL A 114 -1.21 -5.01 -10.78
C VAL A 114 0.24 -4.68 -11.16
N ALA A 115 0.91 -3.83 -10.38
CA ALA A 115 2.29 -3.45 -10.65
C ALA A 115 3.27 -4.61 -10.39
N SER A 116 3.01 -5.44 -9.37
CA SER A 116 3.83 -6.62 -9.07
C SER A 116 3.69 -7.71 -10.14
N ASP A 117 2.48 -7.92 -10.66
CA ASP A 117 2.24 -8.86 -11.78
C ASP A 117 2.89 -8.38 -13.08
N ALA A 118 2.89 -7.07 -13.32
CA ALA A 118 3.53 -6.47 -14.49
C ALA A 118 5.07 -6.44 -14.40
N ALA A 119 5.63 -6.52 -13.19
CA ALA A 119 7.07 -6.55 -12.98
C ALA A 119 7.65 -7.90 -13.42
N GLN A 120 8.25 -7.93 -14.61
CA GLN A 120 8.93 -9.11 -15.13
C GLN A 120 10.23 -9.36 -14.35
N GLY A 121 10.38 -10.55 -13.75
CA GLY A 121 11.62 -11.02 -13.12
C GLY A 121 11.66 -10.95 -11.58
N ASP A 122 12.65 -11.62 -11.00
CA ASP A 122 12.75 -11.99 -9.56
C ASP A 122 13.31 -10.88 -8.64
N ILE A 123 13.20 -9.61 -9.04
CA ILE A 123 13.74 -8.51 -8.21
C ILE A 123 12.76 -8.15 -7.08
N LEU A 124 11.45 -8.19 -7.35
CA LEU A 124 10.45 -8.15 -6.30
C LEU A 124 10.44 -9.51 -5.62
N LYS A 125 10.96 -9.56 -4.39
CA LYS A 125 10.95 -10.79 -3.60
C LYS A 125 9.51 -11.18 -3.32
N ARG A 126 9.18 -12.45 -3.59
CA ARG A 126 7.88 -13.06 -3.21
C ARG A 126 7.49 -12.76 -1.77
N GLU A 127 8.48 -12.74 -0.88
CA GLU A 127 8.28 -12.41 0.54
C GLU A 127 7.63 -11.03 0.76
N LEU A 128 7.95 -10.00 -0.05
CA LEU A 128 7.30 -8.69 0.07
C LEU A 128 5.83 -8.75 -0.35
N ILE A 129 5.52 -9.56 -1.37
CA ILE A 129 4.13 -9.75 -1.81
C ILE A 129 3.34 -10.41 -0.68
N ASP A 130 3.88 -11.48 -0.10
CA ASP A 130 3.26 -12.18 1.03
C ASP A 130 3.09 -11.24 2.23
N ASP A 131 4.08 -10.40 2.54
CA ASP A 131 4.04 -9.41 3.62
C ASP A 131 2.91 -8.36 3.40
N ILE A 132 2.76 -7.86 2.17
CA ILE A 132 1.72 -6.88 1.81
C ILE A 132 0.33 -7.51 1.76
N GLU A 133 0.21 -8.73 1.22
CA GLU A 133 -1.03 -9.49 1.23
C GLU A 133 -1.50 -9.73 2.66
N ASN A 134 -0.58 -10.16 3.54
CA ASN A 134 -0.86 -10.34 4.95
C ASN A 134 -1.35 -9.06 5.63
N LEU A 135 -0.69 -7.91 5.37
CA LEU A 135 -1.11 -6.61 5.88
C LEU A 135 -2.55 -6.28 5.43
N TYR A 136 -2.86 -6.51 4.16
CA TYR A 136 -4.17 -6.19 3.61
C TYR A 136 -5.26 -7.13 4.15
N THR A 137 -5.03 -8.44 4.16
CA THR A 137 -6.07 -9.40 4.57
C THR A 137 -6.22 -9.49 6.09
N GLN A 138 -5.12 -9.74 6.80
CA GLN A 138 -5.18 -10.07 8.24
C GLN A 138 -5.29 -8.84 9.13
N TRP A 139 -4.79 -7.67 8.69
CA TRP A 139 -4.85 -6.46 9.50
C TRP A 139 -5.95 -5.52 9.02
N PHE A 140 -5.98 -5.16 7.74
CA PHE A 140 -6.96 -4.20 7.23
C PHE A 140 -8.36 -4.82 7.08
N LEU A 141 -8.53 -5.88 6.29
CA LEU A 141 -9.85 -6.46 6.03
C LEU A 141 -10.47 -7.09 7.28
N ASP A 142 -9.71 -7.88 8.03
CA ASP A 142 -10.21 -8.49 9.27
C ASP A 142 -10.53 -7.41 10.33
N GLY A 143 -9.66 -6.42 10.50
CA GLY A 143 -9.89 -5.32 11.44
C GLY A 143 -11.11 -4.47 11.07
N LEU A 144 -11.26 -4.13 9.78
CA LEU A 144 -12.39 -3.36 9.29
C LEU A 144 -13.69 -4.18 9.34
N GLY A 145 -13.64 -5.46 8.99
CA GLY A 145 -14.78 -6.37 9.05
C GLY A 145 -15.29 -6.59 10.48
N GLY A 146 -14.38 -6.68 11.45
CA GLY A 146 -14.70 -6.68 12.88
C GLY A 146 -15.41 -5.40 13.30
N ALA A 147 -14.86 -4.23 12.96
CA ALA A 147 -15.47 -2.94 13.29
C ALA A 147 -16.86 -2.76 12.67
N TRP A 148 -17.08 -3.26 11.45
CA TRP A 148 -18.40 -3.28 10.82
C TRP A 148 -19.38 -4.19 11.57
N SER A 149 -18.95 -5.39 11.91
CA SER A 149 -19.78 -6.38 12.61
C SER A 149 -20.22 -5.86 13.99
N ASP A 150 -19.28 -5.26 14.73
CA ASP A 150 -19.54 -4.70 16.05
C ASP A 150 -20.47 -3.47 16.00
N SER A 151 -20.37 -2.66 14.95
CA SER A 151 -21.11 -1.40 14.84
C SER A 151 -22.52 -1.52 14.23
N LEU A 152 -22.76 -2.50 13.37
CA LEU A 152 -24.07 -2.71 12.71
C LEU A 152 -24.96 -3.71 13.46
N GLY A 153 -24.40 -4.61 14.26
CA GLY A 153 -25.17 -5.66 14.95
C GLY A 153 -25.94 -6.57 13.96
N GLU A 154 -27.11 -7.06 14.36
CA GLU A 154 -27.90 -8.00 13.53
C GLU A 154 -28.62 -7.36 12.34
N LYS A 155 -28.81 -6.03 12.35
CA LYS A 155 -29.51 -5.30 11.29
C LYS A 155 -28.52 -4.46 10.49
N TRP A 156 -28.18 -4.94 9.30
CA TRP A 156 -27.33 -4.25 8.32
C TRP A 156 -28.03 -3.05 7.66
N GLU A 157 -28.44 -2.08 8.47
CA GLU A 157 -29.10 -0.86 8.03
C GLU A 157 -28.37 0.38 8.59
N LEU A 158 -28.02 1.32 7.71
CA LEU A 158 -27.44 2.61 8.06
C LEU A 158 -28.50 3.69 7.87
N ALA A 159 -28.75 4.49 8.91
CA ALA A 159 -29.69 5.60 8.82
C ALA A 159 -29.25 6.60 7.74
N GLY A 160 -30.13 6.86 6.76
CA GLY A 160 -29.87 7.77 5.64
C GLY A 160 -29.16 7.15 4.44
N VAL A 161 -28.81 5.85 4.48
CA VAL A 161 -28.29 5.10 3.33
C VAL A 161 -29.34 4.06 2.95
N SER A 162 -29.87 4.14 1.73
CA SER A 162 -30.81 3.14 1.23
C SER A 162 -30.17 1.75 1.25
N CYS A 163 -30.85 0.79 1.89
CA CYS A 163 -30.34 -0.57 1.95
C CYS A 163 -30.32 -1.17 0.54
N GLN A 164 -29.17 -1.73 0.13
CA GLN A 164 -29.00 -2.25 -1.23
C GLN A 164 -30.01 -3.38 -1.55
N THR A 165 -30.47 -4.13 -0.54
CA THR A 165 -31.52 -5.16 -0.69
C THR A 165 -32.89 -4.59 -1.08
N ARG A 166 -33.11 -3.29 -0.82
CA ARG A 166 -34.33 -2.57 -1.18
C ARG A 166 -34.20 -1.76 -2.47
N PHE A 167 -33.01 -1.74 -3.08
CA PHE A 167 -32.73 -0.97 -4.30
C PHE A 167 -33.79 -1.18 -5.40
N TYR A 168 -34.11 -2.44 -5.72
CA TYR A 168 -35.10 -2.76 -6.75
C TYR A 168 -36.56 -2.53 -6.32
N ARG A 169 -36.84 -2.37 -5.02
CA ARG A 169 -38.19 -2.08 -4.50
C ARG A 169 -38.46 -0.58 -4.36
N GLU A 170 -37.41 0.22 -4.19
CA GLU A 170 -37.49 1.66 -3.92
C GLU A 170 -37.20 2.52 -5.16
N CYS A 171 -36.76 1.92 -6.27
CA CYS A 171 -36.58 2.62 -7.55
C CYS A 171 -37.94 2.75 -8.28
N PRO A 172 -38.46 3.97 -8.53
CA PRO A 172 -39.62 4.15 -9.39
C PRO A 172 -39.25 3.81 -10.84
N SER A 173 -40.11 3.03 -11.51
CA SER A 173 -40.04 2.73 -12.95
C SER A 173 -40.16 3.98 -13.82
#